data_AF-A0A1B1Z976-F1
#
_entry.id   AF-A0A1B1Z976-F1
#
_cell.length_a   1.000
_cell.length_b   1.000
_cell.length_c   1.000
_cell.angle_alpha   90.00
_cell.angle_beta   90.00
_cell.angle_gamma   90.00
#
_symmetry.space_group_name_H-M   'P 1'
#
loop_
_entity.id
_entity.type
_entity.pdbx_description
1 polymer ?
#
loop_
_entity_poly.entity_id
_entity_poly.type
_entity_poly.pdbx_seq_one_letter_code
_entity_poly.pdbx_strand_id
1 'polypeptide(L)'
;MNKTFTDKCEAALYSSIIFILFIIILMIPEFMKYGISWAIIIEVIPIFIIALLGSLFYGIPVSLLSENLTKNLYSTRFLIAGFIHIFFGFLTILVLKGFGLFAVGAFLLFFLCDEWLKREKEVMKKKISYKMEQDYLC
;
A
#
# COMPACT_ATOMS: atom_id res chain seq x y z
N MET A 1 -0.21 6.58 20.53
CA MET A 1 -0.88 6.38 19.23
C MET A 1 -0.89 4.88 18.95
N ASN A 2 -2.03 4.30 18.57
CA ASN A 2 -2.20 2.84 18.43
C ASN A 2 -1.15 2.31 17.42
N LYS A 3 -0.28 1.37 17.85
CA LYS A 3 0.88 0.92 17.08
C LYS A 3 0.48 0.32 15.71
N THR A 4 -0.77 -0.10 15.56
CA THR A 4 -1.34 -0.63 14.31
C THR A 4 -1.73 0.46 13.30
N PHE A 5 -2.00 1.69 13.73
CA PHE A 5 -2.41 2.77 12.83
C PHE A 5 -1.21 3.49 12.20
N THR A 6 -0.14 3.71 12.98
CA THR A 6 1.14 4.26 12.47
C THR A 6 1.68 3.44 11.32
N ASP A 7 1.62 2.12 11.45
CA ASP A 7 2.14 1.16 10.48
C ASP A 7 1.38 1.26 9.16
N LYS A 8 0.06 1.50 9.22
CA LYS A 8 -0.78 1.69 8.04
C LYS A 8 -0.49 3.02 7.34
N CYS A 9 -0.17 4.07 8.09
CA CYS A 9 0.29 5.34 7.52
C CYS A 9 1.67 5.19 6.84
N GLU A 10 2.61 4.46 7.47
CA GLU A 10 3.90 4.11 6.86
C GLU A 10 3.69 3.35 5.55
N ALA A 11 2.84 2.33 5.55
CA ALA A 11 2.49 1.57 4.35
C ALA A 11 1.86 2.45 3.26
N ALA A 12 0.98 3.39 3.62
CA ALA A 12 0.38 4.35 2.68
C ALA A 12 1.43 5.27 2.04
N LEU A 13 2.41 5.74 2.82
CA LEU A 13 3.51 6.54 2.29
C LEU A 13 4.41 5.73 1.36
N TYR A 14 4.86 4.55 1.80
CA TYR A 14 5.73 3.70 0.98
C TYR A 14 5.06 3.29 -0.32
N SER A 15 3.81 2.84 -0.26
CA SER A 15 3.07 2.45 -1.46
C SER A 15 2.89 3.62 -2.43
N SER A 16 2.57 4.82 -1.93
CA SER A 16 2.42 6.01 -2.78
C SER A 16 3.73 6.44 -3.44
N ILE A 17 4.85 6.36 -2.70
CA ILE A 17 6.19 6.67 -3.23
C ILE A 17 6.62 5.65 -4.29
N ILE A 18 6.42 4.35 -4.03
CA ILE A 18 6.76 3.32 -5.01
C ILE A 18 5.87 3.45 -6.24
N PHE A 19 4.58 3.73 -6.05
CA PHE A 19 3.65 3.91 -7.16
C PHE A 19 4.03 5.10 -8.04
N ILE A 20 4.35 6.26 -7.47
CA ILE A 20 4.75 7.43 -8.27
C ILE A 20 6.08 7.22 -8.96
N LEU A 21 7.04 6.54 -8.32
CA LEU A 21 8.31 6.18 -8.94
C LEU A 21 8.08 5.25 -10.14
N PHE A 22 7.18 4.27 -10.00
CA PHE A 22 6.80 3.38 -11.09
C PHE A 22 6.17 4.16 -12.26
N ILE A 23 5.27 5.10 -11.99
CA ILE A 23 4.69 5.96 -13.04
C ILE A 23 5.76 6.80 -13.74
N ILE A 24 6.67 7.43 -12.98
CA ILE A 24 7.77 8.22 -13.56
C ILE A 24 8.64 7.35 -14.48
N ILE A 25 8.95 6.11 -14.08
CA ILE A 25 9.72 5.17 -14.91
C ILE A 25 8.98 4.86 -16.22
N LEU A 26 7.66 4.63 -16.17
CA LEU A 26 6.86 4.37 -17.36
C LEU A 26 6.81 5.56 -18.33
N MET A 27 6.93 6.79 -17.83
CA MET A 27 6.91 8.01 -18.65
C MET A 27 8.28 8.38 -19.25
N ILE A 28 9.38 7.71 -18.88
CA ILE A 28 10.73 7.99 -19.42
C ILE A 28 10.76 8.04 -20.96
N PRO A 29 10.17 7.09 -21.71
CA PRO A 29 10.18 7.13 -23.18
C PRO A 29 9.48 8.36 -23.75
N GLU A 30 8.40 8.80 -23.11
CA GLU A 30 7.66 10.00 -23.50
C GLU A 30 8.48 11.25 -23.21
N PHE A 31 9.19 11.30 -22.09
CA PHE A 31 10.11 12.39 -21.75
C PHE A 31 11.25 12.50 -22.75
N MET A 32 11.78 11.37 -23.22
CA MET A 32 12.83 11.36 -24.25
C MET A 32 12.31 11.86 -25.60
N LYS A 33 11.05 11.61 -25.93
CA LYS A 33 10.45 11.95 -27.23
C LYS A 33 9.93 13.39 -27.29
N TYR A 34 9.30 13.86 -26.23
CA TYR A 34 8.59 15.15 -26.20
C TYR A 34 9.21 16.18 -25.24
N GLY A 35 10.22 15.79 -24.46
CA GLY A 35 10.80 16.61 -23.40
C GLY A 35 9.91 16.67 -22.15
N ILE A 36 10.45 17.23 -21.06
CA ILE A 36 9.67 17.50 -19.85
C ILE A 36 8.92 18.82 -20.04
N SER A 37 7.59 18.74 -20.08
CA SER A 37 6.71 19.90 -20.19
C SER A 37 5.87 20.10 -18.93
N TRP A 38 5.32 21.29 -18.77
CA TRP A 38 4.37 21.59 -17.67
C TRP A 38 3.14 20.68 -17.68
N ALA A 39 2.73 20.18 -18.85
CA ALA A 39 1.58 19.27 -18.97
C ALA A 39 1.81 17.96 -18.21
N ILE A 40 3.02 17.39 -18.32
CA ILE A 40 3.42 16.15 -17.62
C ILE A 40 3.35 16.33 -16.10
N ILE A 41 3.86 17.45 -15.60
CA ILE A 41 3.87 17.74 -14.15
C ILE A 41 2.43 17.81 -13.62
N ILE A 42 1.53 18.41 -14.39
CA ILE A 42 0.11 18.53 -14.07
C ILE A 42 -0.60 17.17 -14.05
N GLU A 43 -0.10 16.17 -14.79
CA GLU A 43 -0.66 14.80 -14.78
C GLU A 43 -0.14 13.96 -13.60
N VAL A 44 1.15 14.06 -13.26
CA VAL A 44 1.81 13.23 -12.25
C VAL A 44 1.37 13.59 -10.82
N ILE A 45 1.22 14.89 -10.51
CA ILE A 45 0.88 15.35 -9.16
C ILE A 45 -0.50 14.84 -8.70
N PRO A 46 -1.59 14.94 -9.49
CA PRO A 46 -2.89 14.38 -9.13
C PRO A 46 -2.84 12.87 -8.90
N ILE A 47 -2.06 12.13 -9.69
CA ILE A 47 -1.91 10.67 -9.51
C ILE A 47 -1.30 10.36 -8.15
N PHE A 48 -0.25 11.09 -7.76
CA PHE A 48 0.34 10.94 -6.42
C PHE A 48 -0.65 11.28 -5.31
N ILE A 49 -1.39 12.38 -5.44
CA ILE A 49 -2.40 12.79 -4.45
C ILE A 49 -3.51 11.74 -4.33
N ILE A 50 -4.01 11.22 -5.45
CA ILE A 50 -5.04 10.17 -5.48
C ILE A 50 -4.51 8.89 -4.84
N ALA A 51 -3.27 8.49 -5.13
CA ALA A 51 -2.66 7.32 -4.51
C ALA A 51 -2.52 7.50 -2.99
N LEU A 52 -2.04 8.65 -2.54
CA LEU A 52 -1.82 8.93 -1.12
C LEU A 52 -3.13 9.07 -0.35
N LEU A 53 -4.02 9.96 -0.78
CA LEU A 53 -5.30 10.19 -0.12
C LEU A 53 -6.20 8.97 -0.25
N GLY A 54 -6.21 8.30 -1.41
CA GLY A 54 -6.93 7.05 -1.60
C GLY A 54 -6.47 5.98 -0.61
N SER A 55 -5.16 5.81 -0.43
CA SER A 55 -4.61 4.85 0.53
C SER A 55 -4.96 5.23 1.97
N LEU A 56 -4.83 6.50 2.35
CA LEU A 56 -5.10 6.96 3.71
C LEU A 56 -6.59 6.92 4.09
N PHE A 57 -7.46 7.45 3.24
CA PHE A 57 -8.89 7.60 3.54
C PHE A 57 -9.73 6.39 3.16
N TYR A 58 -9.29 5.60 2.18
CA TYR A 58 -10.04 4.46 1.71
C TYR A 58 -9.28 3.15 1.98
N GLY A 59 -7.97 3.12 1.74
CA GLY A 59 -7.14 1.92 1.92
C GLY A 59 -7.06 1.47 3.38
N ILE A 60 -6.80 2.40 4.29
CA ILE A 60 -6.69 2.10 5.73
C ILE A 60 -8.01 1.51 6.28
N PRO A 61 -9.20 2.12 6.07
CA PRO A 61 -10.46 1.50 6.49
C PRO A 61 -10.68 0.11 5.91
N VAL A 62 -10.39 -0.09 4.62
CA VAL A 62 -10.53 -1.40 3.96
C VAL A 62 -9.56 -2.43 4.54
N SER A 63 -8.33 -2.03 4.85
CA SER A 63 -7.34 -2.90 5.49
C SER A 63 -7.78 -3.33 6.89
N LEU A 64 -8.28 -2.40 7.72
CA LEU A 64 -8.83 -2.70 9.04
C LEU A 64 -10.05 -3.63 8.96
N LEU A 65 -10.94 -3.40 7.99
CA LEU A 65 -12.11 -4.25 7.74
C LEU A 65 -11.67 -5.66 7.35
N SER A 66 -10.73 -5.76 6.40
CA SER A 66 -10.17 -7.01 5.92
C SER A 66 -9.52 -7.82 7.05
N GLU A 67 -8.76 -7.18 7.92
CA GLU A 67 -8.16 -7.83 9.10
C GLU A 67 -9.22 -8.39 10.05
N ASN A 68 -10.26 -7.61 10.34
CA ASN A 68 -11.33 -8.06 11.22
C ASN A 68 -12.12 -9.23 10.63
N LEU A 69 -12.33 -9.25 9.31
CA LEU A 69 -13.01 -10.35 8.61
C LEU A 69 -12.15 -11.61 8.54
N THR A 70 -10.83 -11.46 8.43
CA THR A 70 -9.90 -12.57 8.21
C THR A 70 -9.21 -13.07 9.49
N LYS A 71 -9.50 -12.48 10.66
CA LYS A 71 -8.87 -12.82 11.95
C LYS A 71 -8.91 -14.30 12.34
N ASN A 72 -9.91 -15.04 11.87
CA ASN A 72 -10.10 -16.47 12.16
C ASN A 72 -9.52 -17.40 11.09
N LEU A 73 -8.96 -16.86 10.00
CA LEU A 73 -8.57 -17.60 8.81
C LEU A 73 -7.05 -17.65 8.69
N TYR A 74 -6.40 -18.51 9.48
CA TYR A 74 -4.93 -18.54 9.60
C TYR A 74 -4.20 -18.73 8.26
N SER A 75 -4.52 -19.78 7.50
CA SER A 75 -3.76 -20.14 6.28
C SER A 75 -4.21 -19.37 5.03
N THR A 76 -5.49 -19.00 4.96
CA THR A 76 -6.08 -18.31 3.79
C THR A 76 -6.20 -16.79 3.96
N ARG A 77 -5.74 -16.23 5.10
CA ARG A 77 -5.79 -14.80 5.44
C ARG A 77 -5.36 -13.92 4.28
N PHE A 78 -4.20 -14.21 3.72
CA PHE A 78 -3.56 -13.40 2.68
C PHE A 78 -4.40 -13.35 1.40
N LEU A 79 -4.90 -14.50 0.94
CA LEU A 79 -5.69 -14.59 -0.28
C LEU A 79 -7.02 -13.85 -0.14
N ILE A 80 -7.70 -14.03 0.99
CA ILE A 80 -8.99 -13.41 1.25
C ILE A 80 -8.83 -11.90 1.45
N ALA A 81 -7.80 -11.49 2.20
CA ALA A 81 -7.49 -10.07 2.37
C ALA A 81 -7.14 -9.38 1.05
N GLY A 82 -6.36 -10.04 0.20
CA GLY A 82 -6.04 -9.57 -1.14
C GLY A 82 -7.29 -9.44 -2.01
N PHE A 83 -8.19 -10.44 -1.98
CA PHE A 83 -9.46 -10.37 -2.70
C PHE A 83 -10.33 -9.19 -2.25
N ILE A 84 -10.42 -8.94 -0.94
CA ILE A 84 -11.14 -7.77 -0.40
C ILE A 84 -10.53 -6.47 -0.91
N HIS A 85 -9.20 -6.33 -0.87
CA HIS A 85 -8.54 -5.10 -1.35
C HIS A 85 -8.71 -4.89 -2.84
N ILE A 86 -8.65 -5.95 -3.65
CA ILE A 86 -8.91 -5.88 -5.09
C ILE A 86 -10.37 -5.49 -5.33
N PHE A 87 -11.32 -6.14 -4.66
CA PHE A 87 -12.75 -5.83 -4.81
C PHE A 87 -13.07 -4.36 -4.49
N PHE A 88 -12.57 -3.85 -3.36
CA PHE A 88 -12.74 -2.44 -2.99
C PHE A 88 -11.95 -1.50 -3.91
N GLY A 89 -10.76 -1.91 -4.37
CA GLY A 89 -10.00 -1.18 -5.38
C GLY A 89 -10.81 -1.01 -6.67
N PHE A 90 -11.42 -2.07 -7.19
CA PHE A 90 -12.28 -2.00 -8.38
C PHE A 90 -13.49 -1.10 -8.18
N LEU A 91 -14.04 -1.02 -6.96
CA LEU A 91 -15.16 -0.13 -6.66
C LEU A 91 -14.79 1.35 -6.89
N THR A 92 -13.52 1.71 -6.74
CA THR A 92 -13.05 3.08 -7.02
C THR A 92 -13.18 3.47 -8.49
N ILE A 93 -13.21 2.52 -9.44
CA ILE A 93 -13.38 2.81 -10.88
C ILE A 93 -14.74 3.48 -11.14
N LEU A 94 -15.78 3.10 -10.40
CA LEU A 94 -17.12 3.68 -10.56
C LEU A 94 -17.16 5.17 -10.15
N VAL A 95 -16.27 5.57 -9.25
CA VAL A 95 -16.18 6.94 -8.71
C VAL A 95 -15.16 7.76 -9.50
N LEU A 96 -13.98 7.20 -9.75
CA LEU A 96 -12.86 7.83 -10.44
C LEU A 96 -12.84 7.43 -11.92
N LYS A 97 -13.77 7.97 -12.71
CA LYS A 97 -13.99 7.62 -14.14
C LYS A 97 -12.75 7.70 -15.04
N GLY A 98 -11.72 8.48 -14.70
CA GLY A 98 -10.46 8.58 -15.45
C GLY A 98 -9.22 8.06 -14.73
N PHE A 99 -9.25 7.99 -13.39
CA PHE A 99 -8.12 7.56 -12.57
C PHE A 99 -8.33 6.19 -11.91
N GLY A 100 -9.43 5.51 -12.21
CA GLY A 100 -9.85 4.28 -11.54
C GLY A 100 -8.82 3.16 -11.65
N LEU A 101 -8.21 2.96 -12.81
CA LEU A 101 -7.16 1.93 -12.98
C LEU A 101 -5.91 2.25 -12.15
N PHE A 102 -5.51 3.52 -12.09
CA PHE A 102 -4.40 3.95 -11.23
C PHE A 102 -4.75 3.78 -9.74
N ALA A 103 -6.00 4.07 -9.36
CA ALA A 103 -6.48 3.89 -7.99
C ALA A 103 -6.48 2.40 -7.58
N VAL A 104 -6.88 1.48 -8.47
CA VAL A 104 -6.77 0.03 -8.23
C VAL A 104 -5.30 -0.38 -8.04
N GLY A 105 -4.41 0.10 -8.89
CA GLY A 105 -2.97 -0.18 -8.80
C GLY A 105 -2.39 0.30 -7.47
N ALA A 106 -2.70 1.54 -7.09
CA ALA A 106 -2.28 2.11 -5.81
C ALA A 106 -2.84 1.31 -4.62
N PHE A 107 -4.09 0.85 -4.69
CA PHE A 107 -4.72 0.01 -3.67
C PHE A 107 -4.04 -1.35 -3.50
N LEU A 108 -3.70 -1.99 -4.61
CA LEU A 108 -2.98 -3.24 -4.59
C LEU A 108 -1.59 -3.07 -3.99
N LEU A 109 -0.89 -1.99 -4.37
CA LEU A 109 0.42 -1.67 -3.82
C LEU A 109 0.36 -1.37 -2.32
N PHE A 110 -0.65 -0.63 -1.88
CA PHE A 110 -0.91 -0.36 -0.47
C PHE A 110 -1.09 -1.65 0.32
N PHE A 111 -1.93 -2.59 -0.17
CA PHE A 111 -2.12 -3.88 0.46
C PHE A 111 -0.80 -4.66 0.61
N LEU A 112 0.01 -4.70 -0.45
CA LEU A 112 1.30 -5.39 -0.43
C LEU A 112 2.28 -4.76 0.57
N CYS A 113 2.36 -3.43 0.61
CA CYS A 113 3.20 -2.71 1.58
C CYS A 113 2.72 -2.94 3.01
N ASP A 114 1.41 -2.88 3.27
CA ASP A 114 0.81 -3.11 4.59
C ASP A 114 1.10 -4.55 5.07
N GLU A 115 0.97 -5.54 4.21
CA GLU A 115 1.25 -6.94 4.58
C GLU A 115 2.76 -7.22 4.74
N TRP A 116 3.61 -6.62 3.90
CA TRP A 116 5.06 -6.73 4.06
C TRP A 116 5.49 -6.14 5.40
N LEU A 117 5.06 -4.91 5.73
CA LEU A 117 5.44 -4.24 6.96
C LEU A 117 5.01 -5.04 8.21
N LYS A 118 3.84 -5.68 8.17
CA LYS A 118 3.40 -6.60 9.24
C LYS A 118 4.34 -7.80 9.39
N ARG A 119 4.69 -8.46 8.27
CA ARG A 119 5.59 -9.62 8.27
C ARG A 119 6.98 -9.27 8.80
N GLU A 120 7.53 -8.13 8.40
CA GLU A 120 8.83 -7.69 8.92
C GLU A 120 8.80 -7.49 10.44
N LYS A 121 7.75 -6.85 10.97
CA LYS A 121 7.62 -6.61 12.41
C LYS A 121 7.44 -7.92 13.18
N GLU A 122 6.73 -8.90 12.63
CA GLU A 122 6.63 -10.25 13.21
C GLU A 122 8.00 -10.95 13.26
N VAL A 123 8.79 -10.87 12.18
CA VAL A 123 10.14 -11.44 12.12
C VAL A 123 11.08 -10.76 13.12
N MET A 124 11.05 -9.43 13.19
CA MET A 124 11.88 -8.65 14.12
C MET A 124 11.53 -8.92 15.59
N LYS A 125 10.23 -9.04 15.91
CA LYS A 125 9.79 -9.41 17.27
C LYS A 125 10.31 -10.78 17.68
N LYS A 126 10.27 -11.77 16.76
CA LYS A 126 10.81 -13.11 17.01
C LYS A 126 12.32 -13.08 17.24
N LYS A 127 13.06 -12.28 16.45
CA LYS A 127 14.52 -12.13 16.60
C LYS A 127 14.92 -11.52 17.94
N ILE A 128 14.19 -10.49 18.40
CA ILE A 128 14.42 -9.86 19.72
C ILE A 128 14.13 -10.84 20.85
N SER A 129 13.03 -11.60 20.76
CA SER A 129 12.67 -12.61 21.76
C SER A 129 13.76 -13.67 21.92
N TYR A 130 14.29 -14.18 20.81
CA TYR A 130 15.38 -15.16 20.81
C TYR A 130 16.66 -14.60 21.43
N LYS A 131 16.99 -13.33 21.13
CA LYS A 131 18.17 -12.67 21.70
C LYS A 131 18.04 -12.51 23.21
N MET A 132 16.88 -12.09 23.72
CA MET A 132 16.68 -11.95 25.17
C MET A 132 16.77 -13.31 25.87
N GLU A 133 16.19 -14.37 25.31
CA GLU A 133 16.28 -15.72 25.88
C GLU A 133 17.72 -16.23 25.95
N GLN A 134 18.56 -15.93 24.95
CA GLN A 134 19.99 -16.21 25.00
C GLN A 134 20.72 -15.40 26.08
N ASP A 135 20.39 -14.12 26.26
CA ASP A 135 21.01 -13.24 27.25
C ASP A 135 20.67 -13.64 28.70
N TYR A 136 19.54 -14.34 28.96
CA TYR A 136 19.15 -14.84 30.29
C TYR A 136 19.73 -16.24 30.63
N LEU A 137 20.29 -16.94 29.66
CA LEU A 137 20.88 -18.29 29.82
C LEU A 137 22.40 -18.25 30.04
N CYS A 138 23.03 -17.08 29.95
CA CYS A 138 24.43 -16.80 30.30
C CYS A 138 24.52 -16.09 31.67
#